data_AF-A0A951JLT3-F1
#
_entry.id   AF-A0A951JLT3-F1
#
_cell.length_a   1.000
_cell.length_b   1.000
_cell.length_c   1.000
_cell.angle_alpha   90.00
_cell.angle_beta   90.00
_cell.angle_gamma   90.00
#
_symmetry.space_group_name_H-M   'P 1'
#
loop_
_entity.id
_entity.type
_entity.pdbx_description
1 polymer ?
#
loop_
_entity_poly.entity_id
_entity_poly.type
_entity_poly.pdbx_seq_one_letter_code
_entity_poly.pdbx_strand_id
1 'polypeptide(L)'
;MSWLTNLIGGRSDSREREPDYYEEGAALLMQEKYHEALTSFRLALRESPNDTDVLQQIAVTYTRIGMTDEAMKTYRRVLELKPHAAGAHYGLAFLLLQGGSTDQAVAHLRAFLARPPASNADRHVAHARATLAELTGEGEGAPPELQLDL
;
A
#
# COMPACT_ATOMS: atom_id res chain seq x y z
N MET A 1 -39.80 39.03 37.27
CA MET A 1 -38.53 38.42 37.71
C MET A 1 -38.40 37.03 37.08
N SER A 2 -37.54 36.93 36.05
CA SER A 2 -36.84 35.75 35.50
C SER A 2 -37.44 34.36 35.78
N TRP A 3 -38.01 33.66 34.79
CA TRP A 3 -37.28 32.88 33.76
C TRP A 3 -36.00 32.22 34.29
N LEU A 4 -36.04 30.90 34.53
CA LEU A 4 -35.23 29.96 33.76
C LEU A 4 -35.66 28.48 33.97
N THR A 5 -36.13 27.97 32.85
CA THR A 5 -36.47 26.63 32.39
C THR A 5 -35.39 25.56 32.65
N ASN A 6 -35.85 24.32 32.83
CA ASN A 6 -35.12 23.11 32.48
C ASN A 6 -34.38 23.28 31.14
N LEU A 7 -33.06 23.07 31.13
CA LEU A 7 -32.32 22.78 29.91
C LEU A 7 -31.61 21.44 30.07
N ILE A 8 -31.94 20.57 29.13
CA ILE A 8 -31.30 19.31 28.81
C ILE A 8 -29.81 19.58 28.61
N GLY A 9 -29.00 19.25 29.61
CA GLY A 9 -27.55 19.18 29.50
C GLY A 9 -27.14 17.78 29.08
N GLY A 10 -27.62 17.33 27.91
CA GLY A 10 -26.92 16.29 27.18
C GLY A 10 -25.52 16.81 26.89
N ARG A 11 -24.56 16.53 27.78
CA ARG A 11 -23.18 16.44 27.35
C ARG A 11 -23.15 15.23 26.44
N SER A 12 -23.47 15.50 25.18
CA SER A 12 -22.89 14.80 24.05
C SER A 12 -21.47 14.46 24.46
N ASP A 13 -21.23 13.17 24.62
CA ASP A 13 -19.92 12.57 24.59
C ASP A 13 -19.25 13.05 23.30
N SER A 14 -18.68 14.26 23.33
CA SER A 14 -17.75 14.73 22.33
C SER A 14 -16.45 14.00 22.62
N ARG A 15 -16.47 12.66 22.42
CA ARG A 15 -15.42 12.05 21.65
C ARG A 15 -15.39 12.86 20.36
N GLU A 16 -14.60 13.93 20.35
CA GLU A 16 -14.09 14.50 19.11
C GLU A 16 -13.73 13.28 18.27
N ARG A 17 -14.47 13.06 17.19
CA ARG A 17 -14.29 11.88 16.36
C ARG A 17 -12.80 11.85 16.04
N GLU A 18 -12.07 10.88 16.59
CA GLU A 18 -10.62 10.84 16.43
C GLU A 18 -10.34 11.00 14.94
N PRO A 19 -9.44 11.91 14.55
CA PRO A 19 -9.17 12.16 13.13
C PRO A 19 -8.85 10.83 12.47
N ASP A 20 -9.51 10.53 11.35
CA ASP A 20 -9.16 9.37 10.55
C ASP A 20 -7.82 9.67 9.86
N TYR A 21 -6.75 9.37 10.57
CA TYR A 21 -5.39 9.63 10.13
C TYR A 21 -5.01 8.85 8.87
N TYR A 22 -5.72 7.75 8.57
CA TYR A 22 -5.53 7.03 7.32
C TYR A 22 -6.09 7.83 6.15
N GLU A 23 -7.35 8.27 6.24
CA GLU A 23 -7.99 9.08 5.19
C GLU A 23 -7.29 10.43 5.00
N GLU A 24 -6.86 11.07 6.09
CA GLU A 24 -6.05 12.29 6.02
C GLU A 24 -4.71 12.03 5.29
N GLY A 25 -3.99 10.97 5.67
CA GLY A 25 -2.73 10.60 5.03
C GLY A 25 -2.92 10.30 3.54
N ALA A 26 -3.99 9.60 3.16
CA ALA A 26 -4.32 9.31 1.77
C ALA A 26 -4.61 10.59 0.98
N ALA A 27 -5.37 11.53 1.55
CA ALA A 27 -5.66 12.82 0.93
C ALA A 27 -4.40 13.68 0.75
N LEU A 28 -3.48 13.67 1.72
CA LEU A 28 -2.20 14.37 1.65
C LEU A 28 -1.27 13.75 0.61
N LEU A 29 -1.23 12.42 0.51
CA LEU A 29 -0.47 11.69 -0.50
C LEU A 29 -0.95 12.04 -1.92
N MET A 30 -2.26 12.14 -2.14
CA MET A 30 -2.85 12.57 -3.41
C MET A 30 -2.51 14.02 -3.77
N GLN A 31 -2.22 14.86 -2.77
CA GLN A 31 -1.74 16.24 -2.95
C GLN A 31 -0.22 16.34 -3.03
N GLU A 32 0.50 15.21 -3.06
CA GLU A 32 1.97 15.14 -3.06
C GLU A 32 2.64 15.76 -1.81
N LYS A 33 1.87 15.92 -0.73
CA LYS A 33 2.35 16.39 0.58
C LYS A 33 2.92 15.23 1.39
N TYR A 34 4.04 14.70 0.91
CA TYR A 34 4.55 13.39 1.35
C TYR A 34 4.97 13.34 2.83
N HIS A 35 5.53 14.42 3.37
CA HIS A 35 5.97 14.44 4.78
C HIS A 35 4.79 14.55 5.75
N GLU A 36 3.78 15.34 5.41
CA GLU A 36 2.52 15.37 6.16
C GLU A 36 1.81 14.02 6.06
N ALA A 37 1.74 13.42 4.87
CA ALA A 37 1.15 12.09 4.68
C ALA A 37 1.84 11.03 5.55
N LEU A 38 3.18 11.00 5.60
CA LEU A 38 3.92 10.10 6.50
C LEU A 38 3.59 10.36 7.97
N THR A 39 3.35 11.62 8.36
CA THR A 39 2.99 11.96 9.73
C THR A 39 1.61 11.39 10.08
N SER A 40 0.60 11.62 9.24
CA SER A 40 -0.74 11.07 9.45
C SER A 40 -0.73 9.53 9.41
N PHE A 41 -0.07 8.90 8.43
CA PHE A 41 0.02 7.44 8.41
C PHE A 41 0.74 6.85 9.63
N ARG A 42 1.76 7.52 10.18
CA ARG A 42 2.41 7.08 11.43
C ARG A 42 1.48 7.21 12.63
N LEU A 43 0.57 8.19 12.66
CA LEU A 43 -0.47 8.28 13.68
C LEU A 43 -1.51 7.15 13.51
N ALA A 44 -1.98 6.88 12.29
CA ALA A 44 -2.85 5.75 12.02
C ALA A 44 -2.22 4.41 12.44
N LEU A 45 -0.92 4.24 12.20
CA LEU A 45 -0.18 3.04 12.59
C LEU A 45 -0.02 2.91 14.12
N ARG A 46 -0.06 4.00 14.89
CA ARG A 46 -0.03 3.91 16.36
C ARG A 46 -1.28 3.25 16.92
N GLU A 47 -2.43 3.51 16.29
CA GLU A 47 -3.71 2.90 16.65
C GLU A 47 -3.77 1.43 16.24
N SER A 48 -3.16 1.07 15.11
CA SER A 48 -3.08 -0.31 14.62
C SER A 48 -1.66 -0.66 14.11
N PRO A 49 -0.74 -1.09 15.00
CA PRO A 49 0.69 -1.25 14.69
C PRO A 49 1.06 -2.24 13.58
N ASN A 50 0.14 -3.12 13.18
CA ASN A 50 0.33 -4.11 12.14
C ASN A 50 -0.69 -3.97 11.00
N ASP A 51 -1.32 -2.79 10.86
CA ASP A 51 -2.21 -2.52 9.73
C ASP A 51 -1.42 -2.52 8.42
N THR A 52 -1.65 -3.54 7.60
CA THR A 52 -0.93 -3.72 6.34
C THR A 52 -1.27 -2.67 5.30
N ASP A 53 -2.48 -2.10 5.36
CA ASP A 53 -2.91 -1.08 4.41
C ASP A 53 -2.23 0.25 4.74
N VAL A 54 -2.15 0.62 6.02
CA VAL A 54 -1.36 1.79 6.49
C VAL A 54 0.13 1.60 6.17
N LEU A 55 0.72 0.44 6.48
CA LEU A 55 2.12 0.14 6.17
C LEU A 55 2.40 0.22 4.66
N GLN A 56 1.48 -0.24 3.81
CA GLN A 56 1.61 -0.13 2.37
C GLN A 56 1.63 1.34 1.92
N GLN A 57 0.77 2.21 2.47
CA GLN A 57 0.79 3.64 2.15
C GLN A 57 2.08 4.33 2.61
N ILE A 58 2.63 3.96 3.77
CA ILE A 58 3.94 4.44 4.23
C ILE A 58 5.04 4.06 3.23
N ALA A 59 5.05 2.80 2.76
CA ALA A 59 6.03 2.32 1.79
C ALA A 59 5.89 3.03 0.42
N VAL A 60 4.66 3.26 -0.03
CA VAL A 60 4.38 4.06 -1.23
C VAL A 60 4.89 5.48 -1.06
N THR A 61 4.66 6.08 0.10
CA THR A 61 5.09 7.46 0.37
C THR A 61 6.62 7.57 0.40
N TYR A 62 7.33 6.62 1.05
CA TYR A 62 8.79 6.55 0.99
C TYR A 62 9.31 6.38 -0.44
N THR A 63 8.62 5.57 -1.26
CA THR A 63 8.95 5.38 -2.68
C THR A 63 8.87 6.71 -3.43
N ARG A 64 7.83 7.52 -3.20
CA ARG A 64 7.62 8.81 -3.87
C ARG A 64 8.70 9.86 -3.55
N ILE A 65 9.27 9.81 -2.35
CA ILE A 65 10.32 10.73 -1.92
C ILE A 65 11.74 10.18 -2.11
N GLY A 66 11.90 9.01 -2.73
CA GLY A 66 13.20 8.41 -3.02
C GLY A 66 13.91 7.78 -1.82
N MET A 67 13.20 7.55 -0.70
CA MET A 67 13.73 6.82 0.46
C MET A 67 13.62 5.31 0.21
N THR A 68 14.45 4.81 -0.71
CA THR A 68 14.39 3.44 -1.24
C THR A 68 14.55 2.38 -0.16
N ASP A 69 15.51 2.54 0.75
CA ASP A 69 15.79 1.54 1.79
C ASP A 69 14.62 1.41 2.78
N GLU A 70 14.05 2.52 3.20
CA GLU A 70 12.88 2.58 4.07
C GLU A 70 11.64 2.00 3.38
N ALA A 71 11.44 2.31 2.10
CA ALA A 71 10.36 1.73 1.31
C ALA A 71 10.49 0.21 1.21
N MET A 72 11.66 -0.31 0.85
CA MET A 72 11.90 -1.76 0.76
C MET A 72 11.70 -2.47 2.10
N LYS A 73 12.22 -1.92 3.19
CA LYS A 73 12.00 -2.46 4.56
C LYS A 73 10.51 -2.51 4.89
N THR A 74 9.78 -1.45 4.58
CA THR A 74 8.35 -1.35 4.90
C THR A 74 7.51 -2.31 4.03
N TYR A 75 7.79 -2.43 2.72
CA TYR A 75 7.12 -3.42 1.89
C TYR A 75 7.41 -4.87 2.32
N ARG A 76 8.64 -5.18 2.72
CA ARG A 76 8.97 -6.50 3.28
C ARG A 76 8.16 -6.77 4.55
N ARG A 77 8.00 -5.77 5.42
CA ARG A 77 7.14 -5.89 6.61
C ARG A 77 5.67 -6.16 6.25
N VAL A 78 5.14 -5.52 5.21
CA VAL A 78 3.81 -5.85 4.69
C VAL A 78 3.74 -7.31 4.26
N LEU A 79 4.75 -7.83 3.56
CA LEU A 79 4.79 -9.23 3.12
C LEU A 79 5.00 -10.23 4.26
N GLU A 80 5.67 -9.86 5.34
CA GLU A 80 5.74 -10.68 6.56
C GLU A 80 4.36 -10.89 7.19
N LEU A 81 3.50 -9.86 7.17
CA LEU A 81 2.16 -9.89 7.74
C LEU A 81 1.12 -10.45 6.76
N LYS A 82 1.26 -10.14 5.47
CA LYS A 82 0.36 -10.54 4.39
C LYS A 82 1.20 -10.98 3.18
N PRO A 83 1.61 -12.26 3.11
CA PRO A 83 2.51 -12.78 2.07
C PRO A 83 2.02 -12.63 0.62
N HIS A 84 0.74 -12.35 0.43
CA HIS A 84 0.09 -12.21 -0.87
C HIS A 84 -0.35 -10.77 -1.16
N ALA A 85 0.19 -9.77 -0.44
CA ALA A 85 -0.12 -8.37 -0.68
C ALA A 85 0.45 -7.92 -2.04
N ALA A 86 -0.42 -7.91 -3.06
CA ALA A 86 -0.04 -7.57 -4.43
C ALA A 86 0.65 -6.19 -4.55
N GLY A 87 0.15 -5.18 -3.82
CA GLY A 87 0.75 -3.84 -3.80
C GLY A 87 2.21 -3.84 -3.31
N ALA A 88 2.52 -4.63 -2.27
CA ALA A 88 3.87 -4.75 -1.75
C ALA A 88 4.82 -5.51 -2.68
N HIS A 89 4.35 -6.56 -3.34
CA HIS A 89 5.12 -7.24 -4.39
C HIS A 89 5.44 -6.30 -5.56
N TYR A 90 4.45 -5.55 -6.05
CA TYR A 90 4.68 -4.58 -7.13
C TYR A 90 5.66 -3.47 -6.72
N GLY A 91 5.51 -2.92 -5.51
CA GLY A 91 6.42 -1.90 -4.97
C GLY A 91 7.86 -2.39 -4.84
N LEU A 92 8.08 -3.60 -4.33
CA LEU A 92 9.42 -4.20 -4.28
C LEU A 92 10.00 -4.45 -5.67
N ALA A 93 9.21 -5.01 -6.59
CA ALA A 93 9.66 -5.21 -7.97
C ALA A 93 10.11 -3.90 -8.61
N PHE A 94 9.33 -2.83 -8.46
CA PHE A 94 9.68 -1.50 -8.98
C PHE A 94 11.02 -0.99 -8.42
N LEU A 95 11.21 -1.03 -7.10
CA LEU A 95 12.45 -0.56 -6.45
C LEU A 95 13.66 -1.43 -6.81
N LEU A 96 13.47 -2.75 -6.91
CA LEU A 96 14.53 -3.69 -7.30
C LEU A 96 14.99 -3.45 -8.73
N LEU A 97 14.09 -3.13 -9.65
CA LEU A 97 14.43 -2.78 -11.04
C LEU A 97 15.22 -1.48 -11.11
N GLN A 98 14.83 -0.46 -10.33
CA GLN A 98 15.61 0.78 -10.23
C GLN A 98 17.03 0.54 -9.68
N GLY A 99 17.19 -0.46 -8.80
CA GLY A 99 18.49 -0.89 -8.27
C GLY A 99 19.23 -1.94 -9.13
N GLY A 100 18.72 -2.32 -10.30
CA GLY A 100 19.34 -3.31 -11.19
C GLY A 100 19.28 -4.76 -10.68
N SER A 101 18.51 -5.05 -9.63
CA SER A 101 18.35 -6.38 -9.04
C SER A 101 17.26 -7.19 -9.74
N THR A 102 17.47 -7.46 -11.03
CA THR A 102 16.49 -8.04 -11.95
C THR A 102 15.92 -9.38 -11.49
N ASP A 103 16.77 -10.31 -11.02
CA ASP A 103 16.32 -11.66 -10.63
C ASP A 103 15.32 -11.63 -9.48
N GLN A 104 15.56 -10.77 -8.49
CA GLN A 104 14.64 -10.59 -7.36
C GLN A 104 13.34 -9.89 -7.79
N ALA A 105 13.45 -8.94 -8.73
CA ALA A 105 12.28 -8.26 -9.28
C ALA A 105 11.35 -9.24 -10.02
N VAL A 106 11.91 -10.16 -10.81
CA VAL A 106 11.15 -11.20 -11.54
C VAL A 106 10.29 -12.04 -10.57
N ALA A 107 10.86 -12.46 -9.43
CA ALA A 107 10.12 -13.22 -8.43
C ALA A 107 8.91 -12.44 -7.88
N HIS A 108 9.09 -11.15 -7.60
CA HIS A 108 8.02 -10.29 -7.11
C HIS A 108 6.98 -9.92 -8.18
N LEU A 109 7.38 -9.73 -9.44
CA LEU A 109 6.45 -9.55 -10.56
C LEU A 109 5.56 -10.78 -10.76
N ARG A 110 6.14 -11.99 -10.71
CA ARG A 110 5.37 -13.24 -10.77
C ARG A 110 4.39 -13.35 -9.61
N ALA A 111 4.81 -13.02 -8.39
CA ALA A 111 3.93 -13.05 -7.21
C ALA A 111 2.77 -12.03 -7.31
N PHE A 112 3.03 -10.83 -7.84
CA PHE A 112 2.00 -9.83 -8.12
C PHE A 112 0.98 -10.33 -9.17
N LEU A 113 1.45 -10.92 -10.26
CA LEU A 113 0.60 -11.41 -11.35
C LEU A 113 -0.17 -12.69 -11.00
N ALA A 114 0.29 -13.47 -10.02
CA ALA A 114 -0.44 -14.65 -9.53
C ALA A 114 -1.72 -14.27 -8.76
N ARG A 115 -1.74 -13.08 -8.13
CA ARG A 115 -2.89 -12.56 -7.37
C ARG A 115 -3.08 -11.07 -7.62
N PRO A 116 -3.46 -10.68 -8.85
CA PRO A 116 -3.63 -9.27 -9.19
C PRO A 116 -4.81 -8.67 -8.39
N PRO A 117 -4.72 -7.41 -7.95
CA PRO A 117 -5.82 -6.76 -7.24
C PRO A 117 -7.02 -6.55 -8.17
N ALA A 118 -8.23 -6.62 -7.61
CA ALA A 118 -9.49 -6.76 -8.35
C ALA A 118 -9.98 -5.49 -9.11
N SER A 119 -9.35 -4.32 -8.96
CA SER A 119 -9.75 -3.07 -9.67
C SER A 119 -8.61 -2.07 -9.88
N ASN A 120 -8.70 -1.24 -10.92
CA ASN A 120 -7.80 -0.12 -11.30
C ASN A 120 -6.30 -0.42 -11.46
N ALA A 121 -5.91 -1.70 -11.39
CA ALA A 121 -4.53 -2.12 -11.57
C ALA A 121 -4.20 -2.51 -13.02
N ASP A 122 -5.07 -2.27 -14.00
CA ASP A 122 -4.83 -2.62 -15.39
C ASP A 122 -3.47 -2.10 -15.88
N ARG A 123 -3.11 -0.88 -15.49
CA ARG A 123 -1.80 -0.30 -15.81
C ARG A 123 -0.64 -1.02 -15.11
N HIS A 124 -0.77 -1.34 -13.82
CA HIS A 124 0.27 -2.06 -13.08
C HIS A 124 0.41 -3.51 -13.55
N VAL A 125 -0.70 -4.16 -13.90
CA VAL A 125 -0.74 -5.51 -14.49
C VAL A 125 -0.11 -5.50 -15.88
N ALA A 126 -0.48 -4.56 -16.75
CA ALA A 126 0.13 -4.41 -18.07
C ALA A 126 1.63 -4.13 -17.97
N HIS A 127 2.03 -3.20 -17.09
CA HIS A 127 3.44 -2.93 -16.82
C HIS A 127 4.17 -4.18 -16.33
N ALA A 128 3.65 -4.87 -15.31
CA ALA A 128 4.27 -6.07 -14.76
C ALA A 128 4.41 -7.19 -15.80
N ARG A 129 3.42 -7.40 -16.66
CA ARG A 129 3.48 -8.38 -17.76
C ARG A 129 4.55 -8.02 -18.79
N ALA A 130 4.54 -6.77 -19.27
CA ALA A 130 5.51 -6.29 -20.25
C ALA A 130 6.94 -6.38 -19.71
N THR A 131 7.16 -5.91 -18.48
CA THR A 131 8.47 -5.99 -17.81
C THR A 131 8.89 -7.43 -17.59
N LEU A 132 7.99 -8.32 -17.13
CA LEU A 132 8.35 -9.72 -16.94
C LEU A 132 8.75 -10.38 -18.27
N ALA A 133 8.04 -10.09 -19.36
CA ALA A 133 8.37 -10.59 -20.70
C ALA A 133 9.74 -10.10 -21.19
N GLU A 134 10.05 -8.81 -21.00
CA GLU A 134 11.35 -8.23 -21.34
C GLU A 134 12.49 -8.88 -20.56
N LEU A 135 12.31 -9.10 -19.26
CA LEU A 135 13.37 -9.62 -18.38
C LEU A 135 13.60 -11.12 -18.53
N THR A 136 12.60 -11.88 -18.95
CA THR A 136 12.67 -13.35 -19.07
C THR A 136 12.85 -13.83 -20.51
N GLY A 137 12.58 -12.97 -21.49
CA GLY A 137 12.49 -13.37 -22.90
C GLY A 137 11.22 -14.18 -23.21
N GLU A 138 10.31 -14.36 -22.25
CA GLU A 138 9.00 -14.99 -22.45
C GLU A 138 8.05 -13.95 -23.09
N GLY A 139 7.91 -13.95 -24.41
CA GLY A 139 6.89 -13.13 -25.09
C GLY A 139 5.47 -13.43 -24.55
N GLU A 140 4.57 -12.44 -24.56
CA GLU A 140 3.18 -12.54 -24.10
C GLU A 140 2.50 -13.85 -24.55
N GLY A 141 2.51 -14.90 -23.71
CA GLY A 141 1.95 -16.18 -24.15
C GLY A 141 2.35 -17.41 -23.34
N ALA A 142 2.10 -17.42 -22.03
CA ALA A 142 1.77 -18.66 -21.34
C ALA A 142 0.91 -18.34 -20.10
N PRO A 143 -0.39 -18.72 -20.07
CA PRO A 143 -1.11 -18.73 -18.81
C PRO A 143 -0.42 -19.72 -17.85
N PRO A 144 -0.46 -19.49 -16.53
CA PRO A 144 0.13 -20.41 -15.58
C PRO A 144 -0.54 -21.78 -15.76
N GLU A 145 0.27 -22.81 -15.99
CA GLU A 145 -0.20 -24.19 -15.95
C GLU A 145 -0.83 -24.42 -14.58
N LEU A 146 -2.17 -24.46 -14.56
CA LEU A 146 -2.91 -24.99 -13.44
C LEU A 146 -2.56 -26.47 -13.38
N GLN A 147 -1.62 -26.83 -12.50
CA GLN A 147 -1.46 -28.20 -12.04
C GLN A 147 -2.76 -28.61 -11.37
N LEU A 148 -3.67 -29.18 -12.17
CA LEU A 148 -4.77 -29.99 -11.70
C LEU A 148 -4.17 -31.35 -11.39
N ASP A 149 -3.77 -31.55 -10.13
CA ASP A 149 -3.51 -32.87 -9.61
C ASP A 149 -4.81 -33.70 -9.73
N LEU A 150 -4.73 -34.79 -10.49
CA LEU A 150 -5.78 -35.81 -10.68
C LEU A 150 -5.97 -36.66 -9.42
#